data_AF-N9WEZ7-F1
#
_entry.id   AF-N9WEZ7-F1
#
_cell.length_a   1.000
_cell.length_b   1.000
_cell.length_c   1.000
_cell.angle_alpha   90.00
_cell.angle_beta   90.00
_cell.angle_gamma   90.00
#
_symmetry.space_group_name_H-M   'P 1'
#
loop_
_entity.id
_entity.type
_entity.pdbx_description
1 polymer ?
#
loop_
_entity_poly.entity_id
_entity_poly.type
_entity_poly.pdbx_seq_one_letter_code
_entity_poly.pdbx_strand_id
1 'polypeptide(L)'
;MTTGARRRRNRWILPIALAAIGAVPAVAAASAGGGTLPRSPGLPYAPRNLPDRIVLTPGSDPAREMAVAYRTDTAQAESQAQIAVSVDGPTLEEKARLVTGTAVRIDSSYGPALYHQLRFSGLTPDTVYAYRVKGAAGWSEWYQFRTAAAEAKPFRFLYLGDVQNGILTYASRVIRQAFHANGDIRLVLHAGDLVGQRDDLDHDDEWGEWNQAGGYNYAIVPQLPATGNHEYVDDLAPDGSESRRLGPYWPAQFALPSNGADPVKATTYYVDYQGVRFIVLDGTSALNLGTMAAQTRWLDAALASSKANWNVVLFHQPVFTCARPNDTKEIKAAWKPVFDARKVDLVLQGHDHCYSRLTSEAGREASARARADGSVQGPVYLVSVTGSKMYALNDRTPWQPDKVAEATELYQIVDVEPRRLAFRTFTASGRLYDGFTLERRTDGANILREIDEPTIAARRCSGTVGPDGGACVARGK
;
A
#
# COMPACT_ATOMS: atom_id res chain seq x y z
N MET A 1 -36.22 53.41 -70.42
CA MET A 1 -36.47 54.56 -69.52
C MET A 1 -35.26 54.69 -68.61
N THR A 2 -34.29 55.52 -69.01
CA THR A 2 -34.00 56.85 -68.40
C THR A 2 -33.44 56.72 -66.98
N THR A 3 -32.11 56.67 -66.80
CA THR A 3 -31.15 57.80 -66.62
C THR A 3 -30.94 58.22 -65.15
N GLY A 4 -29.67 58.35 -64.76
CA GLY A 4 -29.18 59.20 -63.66
C GLY A 4 -28.89 58.44 -62.35
N ALA A 5 -27.84 58.73 -61.57
CA ALA A 5 -27.00 59.91 -61.54
C ALA A 5 -25.69 59.70 -60.74
N ARG A 6 -24.65 60.41 -61.20
CA ARG A 6 -23.64 61.21 -60.46
C ARG A 6 -22.69 60.54 -59.44
N ARG A 7 -21.46 60.37 -59.92
CA ARG A 7 -20.17 60.88 -59.38
C ARG A 7 -20.19 61.53 -57.98
N ARG A 8 -19.25 61.09 -57.13
CA ARG A 8 -18.22 61.98 -56.54
C ARG A 8 -16.89 61.23 -56.38
N ARG A 9 -15.83 61.89 -56.86
CA ARG A 9 -14.42 61.51 -56.74
C ARG A 9 -13.93 61.87 -55.35
N ASN A 10 -13.04 61.06 -54.77
CA ASN A 10 -11.88 61.56 -54.06
C ASN A 10 -10.70 60.61 -54.31
N ARG A 11 -9.63 61.17 -54.89
CA ARG A 11 -8.33 60.55 -55.11
C ARG A 11 -7.48 60.84 -53.88
N TRP A 12 -6.84 59.84 -53.25
CA TRP A 12 -5.53 60.02 -52.61
C TRP A 12 -4.75 58.70 -52.67
N ILE A 13 -3.72 58.72 -53.52
CA ILE A 13 -2.34 58.22 -53.33
C ILE A 13 -2.14 56.77 -52.82
N LEU A 14 -1.65 55.91 -53.72
CA LEU A 14 -0.85 54.72 -53.41
C LEU A 14 0.54 55.16 -52.93
N PRO A 15 1.17 54.42 -52.01
CA PRO A 15 2.44 53.85 -52.41
C PRO A 15 2.55 52.36 -52.13
N ILE A 16 3.30 51.75 -53.03
CA ILE A 16 3.74 50.37 -53.10
C ILE A 16 4.52 50.01 -51.82
N ALA A 17 4.12 48.95 -51.15
CA ALA A 17 4.96 48.23 -50.20
C ALA A 17 5.12 46.78 -50.68
N LEU A 18 6.37 46.42 -50.98
CA LEU A 18 6.82 45.05 -51.24
C LEU A 18 6.37 44.14 -50.08
N ALA A 19 5.51 43.16 -50.36
CA ALA A 19 5.28 42.06 -49.44
C ALA A 19 6.45 41.07 -49.56
N ALA A 20 7.31 41.07 -48.55
CA ALA A 20 8.32 40.03 -48.36
C ALA A 20 7.61 38.67 -48.17
N ILE A 21 7.95 37.71 -49.03
CA ILE A 21 7.58 36.30 -48.85
C ILE A 21 8.36 35.80 -47.64
N GLY A 22 7.71 35.81 -46.48
CA GLY A 22 8.22 35.19 -45.26
C GLY A 22 8.21 33.68 -45.42
N ALA A 23 9.39 33.05 -45.37
CA ALA A 23 9.53 31.61 -45.28
C ALA A 23 8.81 31.10 -44.04
N VAL A 24 7.82 30.22 -44.23
CA VAL A 24 7.21 29.46 -43.14
C VAL A 24 8.26 28.48 -42.63
N PRO A 25 8.69 28.54 -41.35
CA PRO A 25 9.59 27.52 -40.84
C PRO A 25 8.79 26.21 -40.77
N ALA A 26 9.29 25.18 -41.44
CA ALA A 26 8.81 23.82 -41.30
C ALA A 26 8.94 23.44 -39.81
N VAL A 27 7.81 23.28 -39.13
CA VAL A 27 7.78 22.71 -37.79
C VAL A 27 8.17 21.25 -37.95
N ALA A 28 9.44 20.96 -37.68
CA ALA A 28 9.90 19.60 -37.51
C ALA A 28 9.10 18.98 -36.37
N ALA A 29 8.30 17.95 -36.68
CA ALA A 29 7.69 17.11 -35.67
C ALA A 29 8.83 16.42 -34.91
N ALA A 30 9.20 17.00 -33.77
CA ALA A 30 10.07 16.34 -32.81
C ALA A 30 9.33 15.08 -32.34
N SER A 31 9.90 13.92 -32.64
CA SER A 31 9.51 12.66 -32.05
C SER A 31 9.50 12.81 -30.53
N ALA A 32 8.32 12.61 -29.93
CA ALA A 32 8.17 12.54 -28.49
C ALA A 32 8.99 11.37 -27.97
N GLY A 33 10.22 11.66 -27.52
CA GLY A 33 10.97 10.76 -26.65
C GLY A 33 10.17 10.54 -25.38
N GLY A 34 10.00 9.28 -24.99
CA GLY A 34 9.24 8.84 -23.81
C GLY A 34 9.91 9.21 -22.49
N GLY A 35 10.10 10.50 -22.23
CA GLY A 35 10.35 11.04 -20.91
C GLY A 35 9.03 11.32 -20.21
N THR A 36 8.89 10.91 -18.96
CA THR A 36 7.79 11.32 -18.08
C THR A 36 7.82 12.84 -17.94
N LEU A 37 6.79 13.52 -18.47
CA LEU A 37 6.57 14.94 -18.20
C LEU A 37 6.44 15.11 -16.67
N PRO A 38 7.21 15.99 -16.01
CA PRO A 38 6.95 16.31 -14.61
C PRO A 38 5.54 16.90 -14.52
N ARG A 39 4.66 16.26 -13.76
CA ARG A 39 3.23 16.60 -13.68
C ARG A 39 2.95 17.99 -13.10
N SER A 40 3.95 18.67 -12.52
CA SER A 40 3.85 20.05 -12.05
C SER A 40 5.23 20.73 -12.14
N PRO A 41 5.39 21.85 -12.86
CA PRO A 41 6.57 22.69 -12.73
C PRO A 41 6.75 23.13 -11.26
N GLY A 42 7.97 23.10 -10.73
CA GLY A 42 8.29 23.54 -9.37
C GLY A 42 8.52 22.40 -8.37
N LEU A 43 8.24 22.68 -7.09
CA LEU A 43 8.44 21.76 -5.95
C LEU A 43 7.07 21.34 -5.36
N PRO A 44 6.29 20.49 -6.05
CA PRO A 44 4.92 20.15 -5.64
C PRO A 44 4.78 19.55 -4.24
N TYR A 45 5.85 19.01 -3.68
CA TYR A 45 5.88 18.40 -2.36
C TYR A 45 6.73 19.15 -1.34
N ALA A 46 7.09 20.41 -1.62
CA ALA A 46 7.77 21.29 -0.65
C ALA A 46 7.04 21.27 0.72
N PRO A 47 7.75 21.11 1.84
CA PRO A 47 7.16 21.15 3.17
C PRO A 47 6.40 22.46 3.42
N ARG A 48 5.28 22.37 4.16
CA ARG A 48 4.38 23.50 4.40
C ARG A 48 4.25 23.80 5.89
N ASN A 49 3.86 25.03 6.21
CA ASN A 49 3.57 25.48 7.58
C ASN A 49 2.25 24.93 8.15
N LEU A 50 1.44 24.26 7.33
CA LEU A 50 0.34 23.39 7.76
C LEU A 50 0.73 21.92 7.59
N PRO A 51 0.26 21.02 8.47
CA PRO A 51 0.61 19.60 8.40
C PRO A 51 0.19 18.93 7.10
N ASP A 52 1.06 18.07 6.58
CA ASP A 52 0.77 17.14 5.50
C ASP A 52 1.31 15.73 5.80
N ARG A 53 1.09 14.79 4.88
CA ARG A 53 1.50 13.38 5.03
C ARG A 53 1.05 12.76 6.36
N ILE A 54 -0.21 13.00 6.71
CA ILE A 54 -0.78 12.55 7.97
C ILE A 54 -1.16 11.08 7.83
N VAL A 55 -0.47 10.23 8.58
CA VAL A 55 -0.64 8.77 8.55
C VAL A 55 -0.99 8.27 9.95
N LEU A 56 -2.17 7.67 10.07
CA LEU A 56 -2.62 6.98 11.27
C LEU A 56 -2.08 5.55 11.27
N THR A 57 -1.55 5.09 12.40
CA THR A 57 -1.10 3.71 12.63
C THR A 57 -1.71 3.17 13.92
N PRO A 58 -1.92 1.85 14.03
CA PRO A 58 -2.29 1.25 15.31
C PRO A 58 -1.15 1.42 16.33
N GLY A 59 -1.53 1.58 17.59
CA GLY A 59 -0.60 1.35 18.71
C GLY A 59 -0.37 -0.13 18.96
N SER A 60 0.36 -0.43 20.03
CA SER A 60 0.60 -1.82 20.45
C SER A 60 -0.70 -2.55 20.89
N ASP A 61 -1.66 -1.83 21.45
CA ASP A 61 -3.05 -2.26 21.69
C ASP A 61 -4.01 -1.30 20.99
N PRO A 62 -4.50 -1.58 19.76
CA PRO A 62 -5.40 -0.71 19.01
C PRO A 62 -6.73 -0.40 19.68
N ALA A 63 -7.11 -1.15 20.72
CA ALA A 63 -8.31 -0.85 21.50
C ALA A 63 -8.07 0.32 22.47
N ARG A 64 -6.81 0.63 22.80
CA ARG A 64 -6.42 1.62 23.82
C ARG A 64 -5.33 2.58 23.37
N GLU A 65 -4.72 2.34 22.23
CA GLU A 65 -3.62 3.11 21.71
C GLU A 65 -3.67 3.21 20.18
N MET A 66 -3.59 4.43 19.68
CA MET A 66 -3.37 4.74 18.27
C MET A 66 -2.17 5.68 18.16
N ALA A 67 -1.56 5.79 16.98
CA ALA A 67 -0.45 6.70 16.77
C ALA A 67 -0.59 7.42 15.42
N VAL A 68 0.01 8.59 15.32
CA VAL A 68 -0.01 9.39 14.09
C VAL A 68 1.40 9.88 13.79
N ALA A 69 1.78 9.79 12.51
CA ALA A 69 2.91 10.49 11.95
C ALA A 69 2.41 11.59 11.00
N TYR A 70 3.10 12.74 10.97
CA TYR A 70 2.81 13.81 10.01
C TYR A 70 4.05 14.64 9.73
N ARG A 71 4.02 15.45 8.67
CA ARG A 71 5.13 16.31 8.26
C ARG A 71 4.73 17.79 8.27
N THR A 72 5.68 18.65 8.62
CA THR A 72 5.60 20.11 8.43
C THR A 72 6.92 20.65 7.88
N ASP A 73 6.95 21.94 7.56
CA ASP A 73 8.19 22.70 7.52
C ASP A 73 8.89 22.77 8.89
N THR A 74 10.04 23.42 8.93
CA THR A 74 10.86 23.54 10.15
C THR A 74 10.40 24.62 11.12
N ALA A 75 9.34 25.39 10.80
CA ALA A 75 8.84 26.42 11.69
C ALA A 75 8.03 25.84 12.87
N GLN A 76 7.42 24.66 12.69
CA GLN A 76 6.76 23.92 13.75
C GLN A 76 7.77 23.03 14.49
N ALA A 77 8.49 23.59 15.47
CA ALA A 77 9.51 22.82 16.19
C ALA A 77 8.95 21.75 17.15
N GLU A 78 7.70 21.89 17.59
CA GLU A 78 7.07 20.98 18.56
C GLU A 78 6.13 19.98 17.88
N SER A 79 6.17 18.71 18.29
CA SER A 79 5.16 17.72 17.90
C SER A 79 3.94 17.84 18.80
N GLN A 80 2.81 18.24 18.24
CA GLN A 80 1.57 18.47 18.99
C GLN A 80 0.34 17.97 18.22
N ALA A 81 -0.57 17.33 18.95
CA ALA A 81 -1.89 16.94 18.47
C ALA A 81 -2.94 17.23 19.53
N GLN A 82 -4.19 17.41 19.09
CA GLN A 82 -5.35 17.39 19.96
C GLN A 82 -6.19 16.16 19.66
N ILE A 83 -6.78 15.55 20.69
CA ILE A 83 -7.70 14.43 20.55
C ILE A 83 -8.86 14.56 21.54
N ALA A 84 -10.07 14.22 21.10
CA ALA A 84 -11.27 14.17 21.93
C ALA A 84 -12.10 12.93 21.56
N VAL A 85 -12.92 12.45 22.49
CA VAL A 85 -14.05 11.56 22.10
C VAL A 85 -14.94 12.36 21.15
N SER A 86 -15.31 11.76 20.03
CA SER A 86 -16.12 12.43 19.01
C SER A 86 -17.50 12.80 19.57
N VAL A 87 -18.02 13.96 19.19
CA VAL A 87 -19.35 14.46 19.55
C VAL A 87 -20.10 14.91 18.29
N ASP A 88 -21.42 14.98 18.37
CA ASP A 88 -22.27 15.35 17.21
C ASP A 88 -22.22 16.85 16.87
N GLY A 89 -21.96 17.69 17.87
CA GLY A 89 -21.91 19.15 17.72
C GLY A 89 -20.50 19.70 17.43
N PRO A 90 -20.38 20.96 16.98
CA PRO A 90 -19.09 21.58 16.65
C PRO A 90 -18.34 22.10 17.89
N THR A 91 -18.21 21.28 18.93
CA THR A 91 -17.59 21.64 20.23
C THR A 91 -16.48 20.67 20.65
N LEU A 92 -15.84 20.01 19.68
CA LEU A 92 -14.74 19.05 19.91
C LEU A 92 -13.62 19.64 20.76
N GLU A 93 -13.30 20.91 20.56
CA GLU A 93 -12.26 21.65 21.27
C GLU A 93 -12.46 21.69 22.79
N GLU A 94 -13.71 21.72 23.28
CA GLU A 94 -14.02 21.88 24.71
C GLU A 94 -13.51 20.70 25.56
N LYS A 95 -13.43 19.52 24.95
CA LYS A 95 -12.98 18.28 25.61
C LYS A 95 -11.69 17.72 25.01
N ALA A 96 -11.05 18.45 24.11
CA ALA A 96 -9.82 18.02 23.47
C ALA A 96 -8.65 18.09 24.45
N ARG A 97 -7.91 16.98 24.57
CA ARG A 97 -6.63 16.95 25.28
C ARG A 97 -5.47 17.20 24.32
N LEU A 98 -4.49 17.97 24.77
CA LEU A 98 -3.21 18.13 24.06
C LEU A 98 -2.36 16.88 24.29
N VAL A 99 -1.71 16.42 23.22
CA VAL A 99 -0.76 15.32 23.21
C VAL A 99 0.50 15.82 22.52
N THR A 100 1.67 15.53 23.11
CA THR A 100 2.98 15.87 22.55
C THR A 100 3.69 14.61 22.06
N GLY A 101 4.73 14.77 21.25
CA GLY A 101 5.53 13.64 20.79
C GLY A 101 6.94 14.03 20.37
N THR A 102 7.50 13.27 19.43
CA THR A 102 8.87 13.46 18.93
C THR A 102 8.86 13.96 17.49
N ALA A 103 9.96 14.57 17.06
CA ALA A 103 10.17 14.96 15.68
C ALA A 103 11.56 14.56 15.21
N VAL A 104 11.68 14.22 13.93
CA VAL A 104 12.96 14.03 13.25
C VAL A 104 13.04 14.96 12.06
N ARG A 105 14.20 15.58 11.84
CA ARG A 105 14.46 16.41 10.67
C ARG A 105 14.94 15.55 9.51
N ILE A 106 14.37 15.76 8.33
CA ILE A 106 14.85 15.20 7.07
C ILE A 106 15.03 16.34 6.07
N ASP A 107 16.20 16.41 5.47
CA ASP A 107 16.52 17.38 4.41
C ASP A 107 16.46 16.65 3.06
N SER A 108 15.64 17.17 2.15
CA SER A 108 15.37 16.58 0.83
C SER A 108 15.60 17.61 -0.29
N SER A 109 15.51 17.18 -1.54
CA SER A 109 15.46 18.06 -2.72
C SER A 109 14.27 19.03 -2.71
N TYR A 110 13.22 18.73 -1.95
CA TYR A 110 12.06 19.60 -1.77
C TYR A 110 12.21 20.59 -0.59
N GLY A 111 13.33 20.51 0.14
CA GLY A 111 13.64 21.35 1.28
C GLY A 111 13.63 20.59 2.62
N PRO A 112 14.02 21.27 3.71
CA PRO A 112 14.05 20.68 5.05
C PRO A 112 12.65 20.55 5.64
N ALA A 113 12.37 19.40 6.23
CA ALA A 113 11.09 19.09 6.86
C ALA A 113 11.28 18.54 8.29
N LEU A 114 10.26 18.71 9.12
CA LEU A 114 10.12 17.96 10.37
C LEU A 114 9.03 16.90 10.20
N TYR A 115 9.37 15.66 10.54
CA TYR A 115 8.45 14.54 10.63
C TYR A 115 8.15 14.28 12.11
N HIS A 116 6.90 14.46 12.49
CA HIS A 116 6.39 14.38 13.84
C HIS A 116 5.74 13.01 14.07
N GLN A 117 5.88 12.46 15.28
CA GLN A 117 5.22 11.25 15.71
C GLN A 117 4.63 11.40 17.10
N LEU A 118 3.38 10.97 17.26
CA LEU A 118 2.64 11.05 18.53
C LEU A 118 1.86 9.77 18.78
N ARG A 119 1.62 9.48 20.06
CA ARG A 119 0.81 8.34 20.51
C ARG A 119 -0.37 8.81 21.35
N PHE A 120 -1.56 8.37 20.96
CA PHE A 120 -2.79 8.52 21.70
C PHE A 120 -3.02 7.30 22.57
N SER A 121 -2.47 7.28 23.79
CA SER A 121 -2.66 6.17 24.73
C SER A 121 -3.84 6.42 25.68
N GLY A 122 -4.28 5.37 26.38
CA GLY A 122 -5.38 5.44 27.37
C GLY A 122 -6.76 5.63 26.74
N LEU A 123 -6.93 5.20 25.49
CA LEU A 123 -8.21 5.30 24.79
C LEU A 123 -9.20 4.24 25.30
N THR A 124 -10.48 4.53 25.14
CA THR A 124 -11.56 3.57 25.42
C THR A 124 -11.75 2.68 24.18
N PRO A 125 -11.85 1.34 24.35
CA PRO A 125 -12.18 0.44 23.25
C PRO A 125 -13.50 0.80 22.56
N ASP A 126 -13.62 0.45 21.27
CA ASP A 126 -14.82 0.65 20.45
C ASP A 126 -15.43 2.07 20.52
N THR A 127 -14.55 3.08 20.52
CA THR A 127 -14.94 4.48 20.69
C THR A 127 -14.44 5.31 19.51
N VAL A 128 -15.30 6.21 19.00
CA VAL A 128 -14.91 7.16 17.96
C VAL A 128 -14.19 8.32 18.60
N TYR A 129 -12.97 8.58 18.15
CA TYR A 129 -12.19 9.75 18.53
C TYR A 129 -12.03 10.67 17.32
N ALA A 130 -12.00 11.97 17.59
CA ALA A 130 -11.56 12.98 16.63
C ALA A 130 -10.19 13.51 17.05
N TYR A 131 -9.28 13.70 16.10
CA TYR A 131 -7.97 14.28 16.35
C TYR A 131 -7.57 15.28 15.27
N ARG A 132 -6.65 16.18 15.60
CA ARG A 132 -5.99 17.09 14.64
C ARG A 132 -4.55 17.35 15.05
N VAL A 133 -3.71 17.68 14.09
CA VAL A 133 -2.26 17.87 14.29
C VAL A 133 -1.85 19.32 14.07
N LYS A 134 -0.78 19.76 14.75
CA LYS A 134 -0.35 21.15 14.76
C LYS A 134 0.70 21.44 13.69
N GLY A 135 0.55 22.58 13.00
CA GLY A 135 1.60 23.24 12.22
C GLY A 135 1.81 24.69 12.68
N ALA A 136 2.84 25.34 12.16
CA ALA A 136 3.18 26.72 12.54
C ALA A 136 2.07 27.71 12.16
N ALA A 137 1.34 27.45 11.07
CA ALA A 137 0.23 28.29 10.61
C ALA A 137 -1.14 27.93 11.21
N GLY A 138 -1.25 26.88 12.03
CA GLY A 138 -2.55 26.48 12.57
C GLY A 138 -2.65 25.00 12.91
N TRP A 139 -3.87 24.48 12.85
CA TRP A 139 -4.17 23.05 13.02
C TRP A 139 -4.63 22.47 11.70
N SER A 140 -4.44 21.17 11.50
CA SER A 140 -5.18 20.44 10.47
C SER A 140 -6.69 20.50 10.75
N GLU A 141 -7.49 20.04 9.79
CA GLU A 141 -8.87 19.65 10.05
C GLU A 141 -8.94 18.53 11.10
N TRP A 142 -10.14 18.30 11.64
CA TRP A 142 -10.42 17.17 12.51
C TRP A 142 -10.58 15.89 11.68
N TYR A 143 -9.71 14.92 11.92
CA TYR A 143 -9.83 13.55 11.42
C TYR A 143 -10.52 12.67 12.46
N GLN A 144 -11.22 11.63 12.04
CA GLN A 144 -11.89 10.70 12.94
C GLN A 144 -11.44 9.26 12.72
N PHE A 145 -11.27 8.51 13.80
CA PHE A 145 -11.06 7.07 13.78
C PHE A 145 -11.86 6.40 14.89
N ARG A 146 -12.02 5.08 14.80
CA ARG A 146 -12.60 4.25 15.87
C ARG A 146 -11.53 3.31 16.40
N THR A 147 -11.34 3.27 17.71
CA THR A 147 -10.49 2.26 18.36
C THR A 147 -11.05 0.85 18.15
N ALA A 148 -10.18 -0.15 18.14
CA ALA A 148 -10.64 -1.53 18.10
C ALA A 148 -11.55 -1.85 19.30
N ALA A 149 -12.49 -2.78 19.12
CA ALA A 149 -13.12 -3.41 20.27
C ALA A 149 -12.13 -4.29 21.04
N ALA A 150 -12.30 -4.40 22.35
CA ALA A 150 -11.51 -5.31 23.19
C ALA A 150 -11.85 -6.79 22.93
N GLU A 151 -13.03 -7.06 22.37
CA GLU A 151 -13.51 -8.40 22.02
C GLU A 151 -13.48 -8.63 20.51
N ALA A 152 -13.61 -9.88 20.10
CA ALA A 152 -13.77 -10.22 18.69
C ALA A 152 -15.10 -9.70 18.15
N LYS A 153 -15.04 -8.71 17.26
CA LYS A 153 -16.18 -8.14 16.54
C LYS A 153 -15.91 -8.13 15.04
N PRO A 154 -16.96 -8.16 14.19
CA PRO A 154 -16.77 -8.05 12.76
C PRO A 154 -16.06 -6.76 12.36
N PHE A 155 -15.20 -6.84 11.36
CA PHE A 155 -14.58 -5.69 10.72
C PHE A 155 -14.10 -6.05 9.32
N ARG A 156 -13.72 -5.03 8.56
CA ARG A 156 -13.13 -5.17 7.23
C ARG A 156 -11.71 -4.61 7.22
N PHE A 157 -10.79 -5.25 6.52
CA PHE A 157 -9.51 -4.66 6.17
C PHE A 157 -9.24 -4.71 4.67
N LEU A 158 -8.42 -3.76 4.21
CA LEU A 158 -7.93 -3.65 2.84
C LEU A 158 -6.52 -4.22 2.79
N TYR A 159 -6.22 -5.01 1.77
CA TYR A 159 -4.88 -5.50 1.47
C TYR A 159 -4.42 -5.00 0.10
N LEU A 160 -3.20 -4.43 0.07
CA LEU A 160 -2.53 -3.88 -1.08
C LEU A 160 -1.09 -4.43 -1.15
N GLY A 161 -0.66 -4.90 -2.32
CA GLY A 161 0.75 -5.19 -2.61
C GLY A 161 1.35 -4.16 -3.55
N ASP A 162 2.65 -3.90 -3.46
CA ASP A 162 3.48 -3.18 -4.44
C ASP A 162 2.81 -1.96 -5.09
N VAL A 163 2.76 -0.84 -4.37
CA VAL A 163 2.18 0.42 -4.89
C VAL A 163 3.17 1.16 -5.80
N GLN A 164 4.48 0.90 -5.61
CA GLN A 164 5.57 1.57 -6.30
C GLN A 164 5.42 1.67 -7.82
N ASN A 165 6.12 2.63 -8.41
CA ASN A 165 6.14 2.96 -9.83
C ASN A 165 4.79 3.47 -10.36
N GLY A 166 4.76 4.75 -10.74
CA GLY A 166 3.57 5.37 -11.30
C GLY A 166 2.42 5.44 -10.30
N ILE A 167 2.72 5.74 -9.04
CA ILE A 167 1.77 5.74 -7.91
C ILE A 167 0.56 6.61 -8.23
N LEU A 168 0.76 7.87 -8.63
CA LEU A 168 -0.35 8.73 -9.02
C LEU A 168 -0.95 8.37 -10.38
N THR A 169 -0.17 7.82 -11.30
CA THR A 169 -0.65 7.46 -12.65
C THR A 169 -1.62 6.29 -12.63
N TYR A 170 -1.36 5.30 -11.76
CA TYR A 170 -2.01 3.99 -11.81
C TYR A 170 -2.51 3.56 -10.43
N ALA A 171 -1.64 3.37 -9.44
CA ALA A 171 -2.05 2.83 -8.14
C ALA A 171 -3.13 3.67 -7.43
N SER A 172 -3.11 5.01 -7.59
CA SER A 172 -4.04 5.92 -6.92
C SER A 172 -5.51 5.64 -7.26
N ARG A 173 -5.84 5.28 -8.50
CA ARG A 173 -7.21 4.91 -8.88
C ARG A 173 -7.62 3.57 -8.26
N VAL A 174 -6.70 2.64 -8.07
CA VAL A 174 -6.96 1.34 -7.45
C VAL A 174 -7.28 1.52 -5.96
N ILE A 175 -6.44 2.29 -5.25
CA ILE A 175 -6.62 2.62 -3.83
C ILE A 175 -7.95 3.35 -3.62
N ARG A 176 -8.24 4.36 -4.45
CA ARG A 176 -9.49 5.12 -4.36
C ARG A 176 -10.71 4.28 -4.71
N GLN A 177 -10.60 3.39 -5.69
CA GLN A 177 -11.68 2.44 -6.01
C GLN A 177 -11.96 1.50 -4.84
N ALA A 178 -10.92 1.03 -4.14
CA ALA A 178 -11.07 0.18 -2.96
C ALA A 178 -11.88 0.88 -1.86
N PHE A 179 -11.53 2.10 -1.48
CA PHE A 179 -12.27 2.87 -0.48
C PHE A 179 -13.67 3.29 -0.96
N HIS A 180 -13.81 3.72 -2.22
CA HIS A 180 -15.07 4.19 -2.76
C HIS A 180 -16.12 3.08 -2.82
N ALA A 181 -15.73 1.88 -3.28
CA ALA A 181 -16.63 0.75 -3.44
C ALA A 181 -16.88 -0.02 -2.13
N ASN A 182 -16.05 0.17 -1.10
CA ASN A 182 -16.11 -0.61 0.13
C ASN A 182 -16.08 0.28 1.37
N GLY A 183 -17.25 0.47 1.97
CA GLY A 183 -17.37 1.14 3.27
C GLY A 183 -16.78 0.31 4.42
N ASP A 184 -16.59 0.99 5.55
CA ASP A 184 -16.18 0.41 6.84
C ASP A 184 -14.82 -0.32 6.87
N ILE A 185 -13.89 0.05 5.99
CA ILE A 185 -12.50 -0.43 6.08
C ILE A 185 -11.89 0.11 7.38
N ARG A 186 -11.46 -0.79 8.27
CA ARG A 186 -10.91 -0.48 9.59
C ARG A 186 -9.40 -0.55 9.66
N LEU A 187 -8.73 -1.20 8.71
CA LEU A 187 -7.27 -1.30 8.59
C LEU A 187 -6.87 -1.37 7.12
N VAL A 188 -5.67 -0.89 6.79
CA VAL A 188 -5.03 -1.13 5.48
C VAL A 188 -3.69 -1.80 5.68
N LEU A 189 -3.49 -2.95 5.04
CA LEU A 189 -2.24 -3.70 5.04
C LEU A 189 -1.49 -3.45 3.72
N HIS A 190 -0.22 -3.06 3.79
CA HIS A 190 0.66 -2.87 2.63
C HIS A 190 1.78 -3.91 2.65
N ALA A 191 1.84 -4.79 1.65
CA ALA A 191 2.86 -5.85 1.57
C ALA A 191 4.21 -5.38 0.97
N GLY A 192 4.71 -4.22 1.38
CA GLY A 192 6.02 -3.69 0.95
C GLY A 192 6.05 -3.05 -0.43
N ASP A 193 7.19 -2.43 -0.73
CA ASP A 193 7.44 -1.62 -1.93
C ASP A 193 6.35 -0.54 -2.12
N LEU A 194 6.24 0.32 -1.10
CA LEU A 194 5.30 1.44 -1.07
C LEU A 194 5.76 2.54 -2.03
N VAL A 195 7.08 2.74 -2.08
CA VAL A 195 7.81 3.62 -3.01
C VAL A 195 8.90 2.82 -3.71
N GLY A 196 9.51 3.38 -4.76
CA GLY A 196 10.66 2.81 -5.44
C GLY A 196 11.95 2.93 -4.61
N GLN A 197 13.07 2.45 -5.16
CA GLN A 197 14.40 2.45 -4.54
C GLN A 197 15.28 3.47 -5.27
N ARG A 198 16.10 4.24 -4.55
CA ARG A 198 17.02 5.23 -5.11
C ARG A 198 18.30 5.29 -4.29
N ASP A 199 19.42 5.45 -4.99
CA ASP A 199 20.76 5.46 -4.41
C ASP A 199 21.08 6.79 -3.70
N ASP A 200 20.41 7.88 -4.07
CA ASP A 200 20.60 9.21 -3.48
C ASP A 200 19.87 9.38 -2.13
N LEU A 201 19.14 8.37 -1.67
CA LEU A 201 18.30 8.35 -0.48
C LEU A 201 17.13 9.35 -0.52
N ASP A 202 16.91 10.06 -1.62
CA ASP A 202 15.87 11.08 -1.73
C ASP A 202 14.63 10.58 -2.47
N HIS A 203 13.67 10.14 -1.65
CA HIS A 203 12.37 9.61 -2.08
C HIS A 203 11.21 10.56 -1.78
N ASP A 204 11.48 11.83 -1.46
CA ASP A 204 10.42 12.71 -0.95
C ASP A 204 9.27 12.88 -1.97
N ASP A 205 9.55 12.82 -3.28
CA ASP A 205 8.52 12.86 -4.33
C ASP A 205 7.58 11.66 -4.27
N GLU A 206 8.09 10.43 -4.27
CA GLU A 206 7.26 9.24 -4.28
C GLU A 206 6.53 9.01 -2.95
N TRP A 207 7.13 9.40 -1.82
CA TRP A 207 6.41 9.45 -0.55
C TRP A 207 5.30 10.50 -0.56
N GLY A 208 5.51 11.62 -1.26
CA GLY A 208 4.47 12.61 -1.55
C GLY A 208 3.33 12.02 -2.38
N GLU A 209 3.67 11.30 -3.46
CA GLU A 209 2.71 10.58 -4.31
C GLU A 209 1.91 9.53 -3.53
N TRP A 210 2.57 8.73 -2.69
CA TRP A 210 1.94 7.69 -1.87
C TRP A 210 0.93 8.28 -0.89
N ASN A 211 1.32 9.35 -0.19
CA ASN A 211 0.41 10.07 0.71
C ASN A 211 -0.76 10.71 -0.06
N GLN A 212 -0.53 11.29 -1.24
CA GLN A 212 -1.60 11.86 -2.08
C GLN A 212 -2.52 10.80 -2.68
N ALA A 213 -2.01 9.60 -2.97
CA ALA A 213 -2.79 8.48 -3.46
C ALA A 213 -3.81 8.00 -2.42
N GLY A 214 -3.37 7.81 -1.17
CA GLY A 214 -4.25 7.49 -0.04
C GLY A 214 -5.15 8.64 0.40
N GLY A 215 -4.63 9.87 0.34
CA GLY A 215 -5.34 11.08 0.74
C GLY A 215 -5.77 11.02 2.21
N TYR A 216 -6.93 11.60 2.51
CA TYR A 216 -7.46 11.63 3.89
C TYR A 216 -7.71 10.22 4.45
N ASN A 217 -7.86 9.17 3.61
CA ASN A 217 -8.09 7.81 4.08
C ASN A 217 -6.94 7.34 4.98
N TYR A 218 -5.70 7.73 4.71
CA TYR A 218 -4.54 7.35 5.54
C TYR A 218 -4.51 8.07 6.89
N ALA A 219 -5.22 9.20 7.02
CA ALA A 219 -5.38 9.91 8.28
C ALA A 219 -6.53 9.35 9.14
N ILE A 220 -7.50 8.64 8.55
CA ILE A 220 -8.70 8.14 9.27
C ILE A 220 -8.75 6.61 9.42
N VAL A 221 -8.05 5.88 8.56
CA VAL A 221 -7.92 4.41 8.63
C VAL A 221 -6.46 4.07 8.98
N PRO A 222 -6.21 3.27 10.02
CA PRO A 222 -4.87 2.87 10.41
C PRO A 222 -4.16 2.03 9.35
N GLN A 223 -2.89 2.36 9.08
CA GLN A 223 -2.01 1.68 8.13
C GLN A 223 -1.10 0.68 8.84
N LEU A 224 -0.98 -0.54 8.32
CA LEU A 224 -0.04 -1.59 8.72
C LEU A 224 0.89 -1.92 7.54
N PRO A 225 2.01 -1.19 7.39
CA PRO A 225 2.95 -1.44 6.31
C PRO A 225 4.01 -2.48 6.71
N ALA A 226 4.33 -3.39 5.77
CA ALA A 226 5.56 -4.17 5.76
C ALA A 226 6.61 -3.45 4.91
N THR A 227 7.90 -3.67 5.20
CA THR A 227 8.97 -3.24 4.29
C THR A 227 9.12 -4.23 3.13
N GLY A 228 9.35 -3.69 1.95
CA GLY A 228 9.86 -4.40 0.79
C GLY A 228 11.35 -4.17 0.58
N ASN A 229 11.87 -4.58 -0.58
CA ASN A 229 13.28 -4.31 -0.88
C ASN A 229 13.50 -2.86 -1.31
N HIS A 230 12.46 -2.17 -1.78
CA HIS A 230 12.58 -0.78 -2.19
C HIS A 230 12.59 0.22 -1.03
N GLU A 231 12.20 -0.20 0.17
CA GLU A 231 12.40 0.57 1.39
C GLU A 231 13.87 0.54 1.90
N TYR A 232 14.74 -0.26 1.27
CA TYR A 232 16.16 -0.35 1.57
C TYR A 232 16.98 0.27 0.45
N VAL A 233 18.15 0.76 0.80
CA VAL A 233 19.15 1.25 -0.16
C VAL A 233 20.32 0.29 -0.15
N ASP A 234 20.87 0.02 -1.33
CA ASP A 234 22.02 -0.86 -1.48
C ASP A 234 23.30 -0.09 -1.10
N ASP A 235 24.07 -0.67 -0.18
CA ASP A 235 25.34 -0.14 0.29
C ASP A 235 26.45 -1.08 -0.23
N LEU A 236 27.18 -0.62 -1.25
CA LEU A 236 28.34 -1.35 -1.80
C LEU A 236 29.56 -1.14 -0.90
N ALA A 237 30.04 -2.22 -0.30
CA ALA A 237 31.28 -2.20 0.46
C ALA A 237 32.51 -2.11 -0.48
N PRO A 238 33.65 -1.57 -0.02
CA PRO A 238 34.88 -1.47 -0.83
C PRO A 238 35.42 -2.82 -1.35
N ASP A 239 35.05 -3.94 -0.71
CA ASP A 239 35.42 -5.29 -1.12
C ASP A 239 34.49 -5.89 -2.20
N GLY A 240 33.51 -5.11 -2.66
CA GLY A 240 32.52 -5.51 -3.66
C GLY A 240 31.34 -6.29 -3.09
N SER A 241 31.25 -6.47 -1.77
CA SER A 241 30.06 -7.04 -1.15
C SER A 241 28.91 -6.03 -1.11
N GLU A 242 27.70 -6.49 -1.41
CA GLU A 242 26.47 -5.71 -1.30
C GLU A 242 25.88 -5.90 0.10
N SER A 243 25.60 -4.79 0.77
CA SER A 243 24.81 -4.73 1.99
C SER A 243 23.61 -3.82 1.78
N ARG A 244 22.72 -3.71 2.77
CA ARG A 244 21.53 -2.87 2.68
C ARG A 244 21.33 -2.07 3.96
N ARG A 245 20.76 -0.88 3.81
CA ARG A 245 20.34 -0.05 4.93
C ARG A 245 18.92 0.45 4.72
N LEU A 246 18.14 0.44 5.79
CA LEU A 246 16.77 0.93 5.78
C LEU A 246 16.76 2.42 5.41
N GLY A 247 15.91 2.79 4.45
CA GLY A 247 15.78 4.17 3.98
C GLY A 247 15.33 5.11 5.11
N PRO A 248 15.82 6.37 5.13
CA PRO A 248 15.61 7.28 6.26
C PRO A 248 14.14 7.72 6.41
N TYR A 249 13.36 7.66 5.34
CA TYR A 249 11.94 8.02 5.38
C TYR A 249 11.08 6.97 6.08
N TRP A 250 11.42 5.68 6.02
CA TRP A 250 10.59 4.63 6.63
C TRP A 250 10.27 4.90 8.12
N PRO A 251 11.28 5.07 9.01
CA PRO A 251 11.01 5.33 10.41
C PRO A 251 10.37 6.70 10.67
N ALA A 252 10.32 7.60 9.68
CA ALA A 252 9.73 8.94 9.81
C ALA A 252 8.24 8.97 9.38
N GLN A 253 7.87 8.15 8.39
CA GLN A 253 6.50 8.09 7.83
C GLN A 253 5.49 7.41 8.76
N PHE A 254 5.95 6.60 9.71
CA PHE A 254 5.08 5.75 10.51
C PHE A 254 5.47 5.74 11.99
N ALA A 255 4.46 5.85 12.86
CA ALA A 255 4.60 5.65 14.30
C ALA A 255 4.23 4.20 14.68
N LEU A 256 5.00 3.22 14.20
CA LEU A 256 4.70 1.78 14.34
C LEU A 256 4.89 1.26 15.79
N PRO A 257 4.26 0.13 16.17
CA PRO A 257 4.55 -0.54 17.44
C PRO A 257 6.01 -0.99 17.53
N SER A 258 6.56 -1.06 18.75
CA SER A 258 7.95 -1.48 19.03
C SER A 258 8.08 -2.88 19.63
N ASN A 259 7.11 -3.76 19.38
CA ASN A 259 7.04 -5.14 19.90
C ASN A 259 7.64 -6.20 18.94
N GLY A 260 8.42 -5.76 17.96
CA GLY A 260 9.10 -6.57 16.95
C GLY A 260 10.28 -7.42 17.42
N ALA A 261 10.89 -8.10 16.45
CA ALA A 261 12.11 -8.87 16.64
C ALA A 261 13.32 -7.93 16.79
N ASP A 262 14.20 -8.17 17.77
CA ASP A 262 15.51 -7.51 17.81
C ASP A 262 16.46 -8.13 16.77
N PRO A 263 17.24 -7.34 16.01
CA PRO A 263 17.40 -5.88 16.09
C PRO A 263 16.48 -5.06 15.15
N VAL A 264 15.45 -5.66 14.54
CA VAL A 264 14.61 -5.09 13.47
C VAL A 264 13.21 -4.66 13.94
N LYS A 265 13.11 -4.06 15.13
CA LYS A 265 11.84 -3.55 15.68
C LYS A 265 11.23 -2.40 14.89
N ALA A 266 12.00 -1.74 14.03
CA ALA A 266 11.51 -0.66 13.17
C ALA A 266 10.66 -1.16 11.99
N THR A 267 10.75 -2.46 11.67
CA THR A 267 10.14 -3.06 10.46
C THR A 267 9.34 -4.32 10.77
N THR A 268 9.49 -4.88 11.97
CA THR A 268 8.72 -6.02 12.46
C THR A 268 7.89 -5.64 13.68
N TYR A 269 6.66 -6.14 13.75
CA TYR A 269 5.74 -5.89 14.86
C TYR A 269 4.51 -6.79 14.73
N TYR A 270 3.71 -6.89 15.79
CA TYR A 270 2.37 -7.47 15.68
C TYR A 270 1.32 -6.57 16.30
N VAL A 271 0.08 -6.72 15.83
CA VAL A 271 -1.10 -6.00 16.32
C VAL A 271 -2.24 -6.99 16.46
N ASP A 272 -2.93 -6.95 17.60
CA ASP A 272 -4.18 -7.68 17.79
C ASP A 272 -5.36 -6.74 17.57
N TYR A 273 -6.17 -7.02 16.55
CA TYR A 273 -7.36 -6.23 16.22
C TYR A 273 -8.59 -7.14 16.15
N GLN A 274 -9.51 -6.98 17.11
CA GLN A 274 -10.81 -7.66 17.15
C GLN A 274 -10.76 -9.17 16.85
N GLY A 275 -9.83 -9.88 17.51
CA GLY A 275 -9.69 -11.33 17.36
C GLY A 275 -8.85 -11.79 16.16
N VAL A 276 -8.09 -10.89 15.53
CA VAL A 276 -7.05 -11.23 14.55
C VAL A 276 -5.70 -10.76 15.05
N ARG A 277 -4.70 -11.63 15.00
CA ARG A 277 -3.29 -11.25 15.15
C ARG A 277 -2.69 -11.00 13.77
N PHE A 278 -2.31 -9.76 13.52
CA PHE A 278 -1.54 -9.36 12.36
C PHE A 278 -0.07 -9.31 12.73
N ILE A 279 0.77 -10.06 12.02
CA ILE A 279 2.23 -10.09 12.23
C ILE A 279 2.91 -9.57 10.99
N VAL A 280 3.76 -8.56 11.15
CA VAL A 280 4.55 -7.97 10.08
C VAL A 280 5.99 -8.42 10.21
N LEU A 281 6.54 -9.01 9.15
CA LEU A 281 7.93 -9.44 9.03
C LEU A 281 8.67 -8.64 7.97
N ASP A 282 10.00 -8.68 8.05
CA ASP A 282 10.91 -7.94 7.17
C ASP A 282 11.77 -8.92 6.39
N GLY A 283 11.28 -9.30 5.20
CA GLY A 283 11.94 -10.28 4.35
C GLY A 283 13.27 -9.78 3.78
N THR A 284 13.41 -8.47 3.53
CA THR A 284 14.66 -7.88 3.04
C THR A 284 15.76 -7.99 4.09
N SER A 285 15.49 -7.60 5.33
CA SER A 285 16.47 -7.77 6.41
C SER A 285 16.75 -9.24 6.70
N ALA A 286 15.73 -10.10 6.63
CA ALA A 286 15.90 -11.53 6.87
C ALA A 286 16.87 -12.16 5.85
N LEU A 287 16.70 -11.82 4.56
CA LEU A 287 17.50 -12.35 3.47
C LEU A 287 18.89 -11.72 3.39
N ASN A 288 19.02 -10.42 3.66
CA ASN A 288 20.23 -9.67 3.33
C ASN A 288 21.04 -9.18 4.53
N LEU A 289 20.47 -9.13 5.74
CA LEU A 289 21.10 -8.50 6.91
C LEU A 289 21.27 -9.46 8.10
N GLY A 290 21.19 -10.76 7.85
CA GLY A 290 21.46 -11.79 8.86
C GLY A 290 20.40 -11.88 9.97
N THR A 291 19.19 -11.32 9.77
CA THR A 291 18.16 -11.27 10.82
C THR A 291 17.15 -12.42 10.76
N MET A 292 17.25 -13.31 9.76
CA MET A 292 16.34 -14.46 9.56
C MET A 292 16.09 -15.24 10.85
N ALA A 293 17.16 -15.71 11.53
CA ALA A 293 17.02 -16.55 12.71
C ALA A 293 16.36 -15.82 13.89
N ALA A 294 16.62 -14.52 14.05
CA ALA A 294 16.00 -13.71 15.09
C ALA A 294 14.51 -13.50 14.81
N GLN A 295 14.16 -13.14 13.57
CA GLN A 295 12.78 -13.00 13.13
C GLN A 295 12.00 -14.33 13.23
N THR A 296 12.59 -15.47 12.86
CA THR A 296 11.93 -16.78 12.97
C THR A 296 11.60 -17.15 14.42
N ARG A 297 12.55 -16.95 15.36
CA ARG A 297 12.29 -17.19 16.79
C ARG A 297 11.22 -16.27 17.35
N TRP A 298 11.27 -14.99 16.97
CA TRP A 298 10.26 -14.02 17.38
C TRP A 298 8.89 -14.35 16.80
N LEU A 299 8.80 -14.70 15.52
CA LEU A 299 7.57 -15.13 14.85
C LEU A 299 6.93 -16.32 15.55
N ASP A 300 7.73 -17.33 15.89
CA ASP A 300 7.24 -18.51 16.61
C ASP A 300 6.66 -18.13 17.98
N ALA A 301 7.35 -17.28 18.75
CA ALA A 301 6.88 -16.79 20.04
C ALA A 301 5.63 -15.88 19.93
N ALA A 302 5.60 -15.01 18.91
CA ALA A 302 4.47 -14.15 18.61
C ALA A 302 3.24 -14.98 18.23
N LEU A 303 3.38 -16.05 17.45
CA LEU A 303 2.26 -16.94 17.15
C LEU A 303 1.88 -17.83 18.34
N ALA A 304 2.85 -18.33 19.10
CA ALA A 304 2.60 -19.16 20.28
C ALA A 304 1.78 -18.46 21.37
N SER A 305 1.98 -17.14 21.52
CA SER A 305 1.26 -16.32 22.49
C SER A 305 -0.08 -15.81 21.98
N SER A 306 -0.44 -16.10 20.72
CA SER A 306 -1.68 -15.61 20.11
C SER A 306 -2.90 -16.26 20.74
N LYS A 307 -3.85 -15.43 21.16
CA LYS A 307 -5.20 -15.84 21.55
C LYS A 307 -6.24 -15.46 20.49
N ALA A 308 -5.78 -14.98 19.34
CA ALA A 308 -6.64 -14.52 18.26
C ALA A 308 -7.39 -15.70 17.63
N ASN A 309 -8.59 -15.41 17.12
CA ASN A 309 -9.35 -16.36 16.32
C ASN A 309 -8.66 -16.60 14.98
N TRP A 310 -7.94 -15.63 14.43
CA TRP A 310 -7.23 -15.70 13.16
C TRP A 310 -5.80 -15.18 13.28
N ASN A 311 -4.86 -15.80 12.56
CA ASN A 311 -3.49 -15.31 12.44
C ASN A 311 -3.19 -14.96 10.97
N VAL A 312 -2.78 -13.72 10.74
CA VAL A 312 -2.43 -13.17 9.43
C VAL A 312 -0.98 -12.71 9.47
N VAL A 313 -0.15 -13.20 8.56
CA VAL A 313 1.26 -12.80 8.45
C VAL A 313 1.43 -11.98 7.16
N LEU A 314 2.07 -10.82 7.27
CA LEU A 314 2.31 -9.87 6.18
C LEU A 314 3.82 -9.64 6.02
N PHE A 315 4.34 -9.83 4.80
CA PHE A 315 5.72 -9.49 4.44
C PHE A 315 5.90 -9.50 2.94
N HIS A 316 6.96 -8.87 2.45
CA HIS A 316 7.07 -8.56 1.04
C HIS A 316 7.41 -9.76 0.13
N GLN A 317 8.54 -10.45 0.33
CA GLN A 317 9.01 -11.47 -0.63
C GLN A 317 8.20 -12.78 -0.54
N PRO A 318 7.66 -13.31 -1.66
CA PRO A 318 6.79 -14.48 -1.68
C PRO A 318 7.46 -15.76 -1.17
N VAL A 319 6.72 -16.59 -0.44
CA VAL A 319 7.16 -17.97 -0.14
C VAL A 319 7.11 -18.81 -1.42
N PHE A 320 6.02 -18.64 -2.18
CA PHE A 320 5.77 -19.29 -3.47
C PHE A 320 5.61 -18.22 -4.53
N THR A 321 6.51 -18.22 -5.51
CA THR A 321 6.56 -17.15 -6.53
C THR A 321 5.59 -17.42 -7.69
N CYS A 322 4.98 -16.36 -8.22
CA CYS A 322 4.22 -16.42 -9.49
C CYS A 322 5.00 -15.93 -10.71
N ALA A 323 6.14 -15.24 -10.53
CA ALA A 323 6.90 -14.64 -11.62
C ALA A 323 8.29 -15.28 -11.83
N ARG A 324 8.96 -15.67 -10.74
CA ARG A 324 10.34 -16.14 -10.77
C ARG A 324 10.38 -17.67 -10.97
N PRO A 325 11.48 -18.21 -11.52
CA PRO A 325 11.59 -19.66 -11.74
C PRO A 325 11.55 -20.45 -10.42
N ASN A 326 12.18 -19.93 -9.37
CA ASN A 326 12.32 -20.61 -8.07
C ASN A 326 11.64 -19.85 -6.93
N ASP A 327 11.04 -20.58 -6.00
CA ASP A 327 10.58 -20.07 -4.71
C ASP A 327 11.74 -19.44 -3.92
N THR A 328 11.43 -18.53 -2.99
CA THR A 328 12.41 -17.98 -2.07
C THR A 328 12.76 -19.01 -1.01
N LYS A 329 13.75 -19.85 -1.33
CA LYS A 329 14.13 -21.06 -0.58
C LYS A 329 14.42 -20.78 0.88
N GLU A 330 15.11 -19.69 1.18
CA GLU A 330 15.53 -19.28 2.51
C GLU A 330 14.31 -18.94 3.40
N ILE A 331 13.42 -18.09 2.90
CA ILE A 331 12.15 -17.75 3.56
C ILE A 331 11.30 -19.01 3.74
N LYS A 332 11.15 -19.81 2.68
CA LYS A 332 10.36 -21.03 2.71
C LYS A 332 10.89 -22.01 3.75
N ALA A 333 12.21 -22.22 3.82
CA ALA A 333 12.82 -23.09 4.81
C ALA A 333 12.68 -22.57 6.26
N ALA A 334 12.75 -21.25 6.45
CA ALA A 334 12.74 -20.64 7.77
C ALA A 334 11.32 -20.44 8.35
N TRP A 335 10.38 -19.96 7.55
CA TRP A 335 9.09 -19.47 8.06
C TRP A 335 7.91 -20.39 7.76
N LYS A 336 7.90 -21.12 6.63
CA LYS A 336 6.80 -22.05 6.32
C LYS A 336 6.59 -23.10 7.43
N PRO A 337 7.62 -23.73 8.01
CA PRO A 337 7.42 -24.69 9.11
C PRO A 337 6.73 -24.06 10.33
N VAL A 338 7.04 -22.79 10.63
CA VAL A 338 6.39 -22.05 11.72
C VAL A 338 4.94 -21.75 11.36
N PHE A 339 4.66 -21.31 10.12
CA PHE A 339 3.30 -21.05 9.65
C PHE A 339 2.41 -22.30 9.76
N ASP A 340 2.93 -23.45 9.33
CA ASP A 340 2.22 -24.73 9.38
C ASP A 340 1.99 -25.17 10.83
N ALA A 341 3.04 -25.16 11.66
CA ALA A 341 2.96 -25.60 13.07
C ALA A 341 2.06 -24.71 13.92
N ARG A 342 2.03 -23.40 13.63
CA ARG A 342 1.25 -22.40 14.35
C ARG A 342 -0.11 -22.10 13.71
N LYS A 343 -0.48 -22.82 12.64
CA LYS A 343 -1.78 -22.70 11.95
C LYS A 343 -2.08 -21.25 11.52
N VAL A 344 -1.13 -20.62 10.85
CA VAL A 344 -1.36 -19.33 10.19
C VAL A 344 -2.47 -19.49 9.15
N ASP A 345 -3.41 -18.55 9.10
CA ASP A 345 -4.56 -18.64 8.20
C ASP A 345 -4.25 -17.99 6.85
N LEU A 346 -3.67 -16.79 6.87
CA LEU A 346 -3.30 -16.04 5.66
C LEU A 346 -1.84 -15.59 5.71
N VAL A 347 -1.17 -15.69 4.56
CA VAL A 347 0.15 -15.13 4.32
C VAL A 347 0.04 -14.15 3.15
N LEU A 348 0.16 -12.85 3.42
CA LEU A 348 -0.08 -11.76 2.48
C LEU A 348 1.24 -11.16 2.02
N GLN A 349 1.48 -11.16 0.71
CA GLN A 349 2.81 -10.92 0.13
C GLN A 349 2.79 -10.11 -1.17
N GLY A 350 3.87 -9.38 -1.43
CA GLY A 350 4.04 -8.56 -2.62
C GLY A 350 5.14 -9.13 -3.54
N HIS A 351 6.00 -8.22 -4.02
CA HIS A 351 7.29 -8.44 -4.68
C HIS A 351 7.26 -9.07 -6.07
N ASP A 352 6.44 -10.09 -6.28
CA ASP A 352 6.14 -10.53 -7.63
C ASP A 352 4.94 -9.74 -8.12
N HIS A 353 5.15 -8.97 -9.18
CA HIS A 353 4.15 -8.08 -9.75
C HIS A 353 3.14 -8.85 -10.61
N CYS A 354 2.54 -9.85 -10.01
CA CYS A 354 1.47 -10.70 -10.49
C CYS A 354 0.53 -11.01 -9.31
N TYR A 355 -0.60 -11.63 -9.61
CA TYR A 355 -1.46 -12.21 -8.59
C TYR A 355 -1.26 -13.70 -8.50
N SER A 356 -1.27 -14.22 -7.29
CA SER A 356 -1.28 -15.66 -7.03
C SER A 356 -2.02 -15.98 -5.74
N ARG A 357 -2.87 -16.99 -5.78
CA ARG A 357 -3.42 -17.65 -4.59
C ARG A 357 -2.99 -19.11 -4.60
N LEU A 358 -2.34 -19.54 -3.53
CA LEU A 358 -1.88 -20.92 -3.35
C LEU A 358 -2.31 -21.43 -1.98
N THR A 359 -2.97 -22.59 -1.97
CA THR A 359 -3.42 -23.27 -0.74
C THR A 359 -2.75 -24.61 -0.50
N SER A 360 -2.13 -25.20 -1.52
CA SER A 360 -1.30 -26.41 -1.40
C SER A 360 -0.12 -26.35 -2.37
N GLU A 361 1.06 -26.69 -1.87
CA GLU A 361 2.28 -26.81 -2.68
C GLU A 361 2.18 -27.94 -3.72
N ALA A 362 1.35 -28.96 -3.45
CA ALA A 362 1.08 -30.07 -4.36
C ALA A 362 0.27 -29.67 -5.61
N GLY A 363 -0.23 -28.44 -5.66
CA GLY A 363 -0.88 -27.85 -6.81
C GLY A 363 -2.39 -27.74 -6.71
N ARG A 364 -3.00 -27.09 -7.70
CA ARG A 364 -4.44 -26.74 -7.65
C ARG A 364 -5.37 -27.95 -7.68
N GLU A 365 -4.97 -29.06 -8.30
CA GLU A 365 -5.78 -30.29 -8.30
C GLU A 365 -5.83 -30.92 -6.91
N ALA A 366 -4.69 -30.99 -6.22
CA ALA A 366 -4.63 -31.44 -4.83
C ALA A 366 -5.44 -30.51 -3.93
N SER A 367 -5.35 -29.20 -4.16
CA SER A 367 -6.12 -28.17 -3.44
C SER A 367 -7.63 -28.36 -3.65
N ALA A 368 -8.08 -28.57 -4.89
CA ALA A 368 -9.49 -28.82 -5.20
C ALA A 368 -10.03 -30.10 -4.53
N ARG A 369 -9.26 -31.18 -4.55
CA ARG A 369 -9.61 -32.44 -3.86
C ARG A 369 -9.72 -32.23 -2.35
N ALA A 370 -8.71 -31.60 -1.74
CA ALA A 370 -8.71 -31.33 -0.30
C ALA A 370 -9.94 -30.50 0.14
N ARG A 371 -10.33 -29.49 -0.65
CA ARG A 371 -11.56 -28.71 -0.40
C ARG A 371 -12.83 -29.54 -0.54
N ALA A 372 -12.94 -30.34 -1.59
CA ALA A 372 -14.11 -31.21 -1.81
C ALA A 372 -14.28 -32.21 -0.66
N ASP A 373 -13.17 -32.70 -0.11
CA ASP A 373 -13.15 -33.62 1.04
C ASP A 373 -13.40 -32.92 2.39
N GLY A 374 -13.54 -31.58 2.41
CA GLY A 374 -13.69 -30.81 3.65
C GLY A 374 -12.45 -30.84 4.55
N SER A 375 -11.27 -31.03 3.96
CA SER A 375 -10.01 -31.10 4.69
C SER A 375 -9.70 -29.80 5.43
N VAL A 376 -8.94 -29.92 6.53
CA VAL A 376 -8.39 -28.75 7.22
C VAL A 376 -7.57 -27.92 6.24
N GLN A 377 -7.82 -26.62 6.19
CA GLN A 377 -7.03 -25.70 5.37
C GLN A 377 -5.80 -25.22 6.14
N GLY A 378 -4.61 -25.40 5.57
CA GLY A 378 -3.38 -24.74 6.05
C GLY A 378 -3.30 -23.27 5.62
N PRO A 379 -2.14 -22.61 5.77
CA PRO A 379 -1.98 -21.22 5.34
C PRO A 379 -2.36 -21.00 3.87
N VAL A 380 -3.12 -19.95 3.59
CA VAL A 380 -3.37 -19.47 2.22
C VAL A 380 -2.32 -18.41 1.88
N TYR A 381 -1.49 -18.69 0.88
CA TYR A 381 -0.45 -17.79 0.40
C TYR A 381 -0.99 -16.92 -0.72
N LEU A 382 -0.84 -15.61 -0.57
CA LEU A 382 -1.37 -14.61 -1.50
C LEU A 382 -0.28 -13.66 -1.93
N VAL A 383 -0.11 -13.53 -3.25
CA VAL A 383 0.73 -12.52 -3.88
C VAL A 383 -0.15 -11.54 -4.64
N SER A 384 0.10 -10.24 -4.50
CA SER A 384 -0.71 -9.20 -5.12
C SER A 384 0.11 -7.99 -5.54
N VAL A 385 -0.44 -7.21 -6.47
CA VAL A 385 0.14 -5.97 -6.97
C VAL A 385 -0.96 -4.94 -7.24
N THR A 386 -0.75 -3.74 -6.71
CA THR A 386 -1.61 -2.56 -6.87
C THR A 386 -1.05 -1.62 -7.94
N GLY A 387 0.28 -1.56 -8.04
CA GLY A 387 1.03 -0.67 -8.91
C GLY A 387 1.10 -1.11 -10.37
N SER A 388 1.88 -0.36 -11.15
CA SER A 388 1.84 -0.44 -12.63
C SER A 388 2.89 -1.34 -13.27
N LYS A 389 3.96 -1.66 -12.55
CA LYS A 389 5.00 -2.58 -13.02
C LYS A 389 4.43 -3.99 -12.92
N MET A 390 4.55 -4.80 -13.98
CA MET A 390 3.89 -6.11 -14.10
C MET A 390 4.87 -7.18 -14.57
N TYR A 391 4.80 -8.37 -13.99
CA TYR A 391 5.61 -9.52 -14.39
C TYR A 391 4.77 -10.60 -15.07
N ALA A 392 5.40 -11.29 -16.02
CA ALA A 392 4.83 -12.46 -16.66
C ALA A 392 4.81 -13.64 -15.69
N LEU A 393 3.80 -14.48 -15.82
CA LEU A 393 3.67 -15.68 -14.99
C LEU A 393 4.73 -16.72 -15.34
N ASN A 394 5.26 -17.40 -14.32
CA ASN A 394 6.21 -18.50 -14.48
C ASN A 394 5.55 -19.80 -14.99
N ASP A 395 6.38 -20.77 -15.36
CA ASP A 395 5.98 -22.08 -15.91
C ASP A 395 5.25 -23.00 -14.91
N ARG A 396 5.24 -22.66 -13.62
CA ARG A 396 4.51 -23.41 -12.58
C ARG A 396 3.08 -22.91 -12.41
N THR A 397 2.81 -21.65 -12.75
CA THR A 397 1.47 -21.06 -12.65
C THR A 397 0.38 -21.81 -13.41
N PRO A 398 0.65 -22.53 -14.53
CA PRO A 398 -0.37 -23.33 -15.20
C PRO A 398 -0.76 -24.60 -14.46
N TRP A 399 -0.22 -24.93 -13.28
CA TRP A 399 -0.65 -26.11 -12.50
C TRP A 399 -0.55 -25.98 -10.98
N GLN A 400 0.31 -25.09 -10.45
CA GLN A 400 0.56 -25.01 -9.01
C GLN A 400 -0.44 -24.11 -8.25
N PRO A 401 -0.53 -22.78 -8.47
CA PRO A 401 -1.46 -21.95 -7.72
C PRO A 401 -2.91 -22.20 -8.16
N ASP A 402 -3.83 -21.96 -7.23
CA ASP A 402 -5.26 -22.07 -7.45
C ASP A 402 -5.78 -21.03 -8.45
N LYS A 403 -5.27 -19.80 -8.32
CA LYS A 403 -5.64 -18.65 -9.16
C LYS A 403 -4.41 -17.78 -9.40
N VAL A 404 -4.34 -17.20 -10.61
CA VAL A 404 -3.25 -16.31 -11.02
C VAL A 404 -3.72 -15.26 -12.00
N ALA A 405 -3.16 -14.05 -11.89
CA ALA A 405 -3.31 -12.99 -12.88
C ALA A 405 -1.97 -12.34 -13.20
N GLU A 406 -1.82 -11.88 -14.43
CA GLU A 406 -0.77 -10.97 -14.86
C GLU A 406 -1.38 -9.75 -15.56
N ALA A 407 -0.57 -8.71 -15.75
CA ALA A 407 -0.98 -7.47 -16.42
C ALA A 407 -2.32 -6.91 -15.85
N THR A 408 -2.48 -6.96 -14.53
CA THR A 408 -3.73 -6.58 -13.85
C THR A 408 -3.44 -5.96 -12.50
N GLU A 409 -3.85 -4.70 -12.34
CA GLU A 409 -3.87 -3.99 -11.05
C GLU A 409 -5.04 -4.46 -10.19
N LEU A 410 -4.77 -4.75 -8.91
CA LEU A 410 -5.73 -5.37 -8.01
C LEU A 410 -5.75 -4.72 -6.62
N TYR A 411 -6.88 -4.85 -5.93
CA TYR A 411 -6.99 -4.63 -4.48
C TYR A 411 -7.79 -5.77 -3.83
N GLN A 412 -7.61 -5.99 -2.54
CA GLN A 412 -8.26 -7.08 -1.83
C GLN A 412 -9.03 -6.59 -0.60
N ILE A 413 -10.27 -7.05 -0.47
CA ILE A 413 -11.14 -6.77 0.67
C ILE A 413 -11.28 -8.04 1.48
N VAL A 414 -11.07 -7.92 2.78
CA VAL A 414 -11.21 -9.03 3.72
C VAL A 414 -12.20 -8.66 4.80
N ASP A 415 -13.34 -9.34 4.79
CA ASP A 415 -14.34 -9.26 5.85
C ASP A 415 -14.04 -10.32 6.91
N VAL A 416 -13.89 -9.90 8.16
CA VAL A 416 -13.56 -10.77 9.29
C VAL A 416 -14.75 -10.84 10.23
N GLU A 417 -15.09 -12.05 10.63
CA GLU A 417 -16.00 -12.40 11.70
C GLU A 417 -15.30 -13.41 12.63
N PRO A 418 -15.79 -13.64 13.87
CA PRO A 418 -15.14 -14.55 14.81
C PRO A 418 -14.90 -15.97 14.27
N ARG A 419 -15.77 -16.46 13.38
CA ARG A 419 -15.72 -17.81 12.81
C ARG A 419 -15.67 -17.86 11.29
N ARG A 420 -15.61 -16.71 10.62
CA ARG A 420 -15.56 -16.62 9.16
C ARG A 420 -14.64 -15.50 8.73
N LEU A 421 -13.77 -15.77 7.76
CA LEU A 421 -12.99 -14.76 7.06
C LEU A 421 -13.33 -14.86 5.57
N ALA A 422 -13.84 -13.80 4.97
CA ALA A 422 -14.15 -13.75 3.54
C ALA A 422 -13.15 -12.85 2.81
N PHE A 423 -12.41 -13.42 1.88
CA PHE A 423 -11.41 -12.74 1.07
C PHE A 423 -11.94 -12.55 -0.35
N ARG A 424 -11.84 -11.33 -0.89
CA ARG A 424 -12.22 -11.01 -2.26
C ARG A 424 -11.17 -10.13 -2.93
N THR A 425 -10.82 -10.50 -4.16
CA THR A 425 -9.89 -9.77 -5.02
C THR A 425 -10.66 -9.06 -6.11
N PHE A 426 -10.41 -7.76 -6.27
CA PHE A 426 -11.04 -6.93 -7.28
C PHE A 426 -10.02 -6.30 -8.20
N THR A 427 -10.39 -6.09 -9.45
CA THR A 427 -9.60 -5.29 -10.40
C THR A 427 -9.67 -3.80 -10.07
N ALA A 428 -8.76 -3.01 -10.64
CA ALA A 428 -8.80 -1.56 -10.58
C ALA A 428 -10.11 -0.90 -11.09
N SER A 429 -10.95 -1.64 -11.82
CA SER A 429 -12.29 -1.20 -12.24
C SER A 429 -13.43 -1.70 -11.34
N GLY A 430 -13.09 -2.33 -10.19
CA GLY A 430 -14.04 -2.84 -9.21
C GLY A 430 -14.69 -4.16 -9.57
N ARG A 431 -14.17 -4.90 -10.57
CA ARG A 431 -14.74 -6.20 -10.96
C ARG A 431 -14.17 -7.31 -10.10
N LEU A 432 -15.04 -8.19 -9.57
CA LEU A 432 -14.64 -9.34 -8.77
C LEU A 432 -13.86 -10.35 -9.62
N TYR A 433 -12.66 -10.71 -9.18
CA TYR A 433 -11.74 -11.57 -9.91
C TYR A 433 -11.49 -12.91 -9.22
N ASP A 434 -11.38 -12.91 -7.90
CA ASP A 434 -11.17 -14.11 -7.09
C ASP A 434 -11.77 -13.92 -5.70
N GLY A 435 -12.03 -15.01 -5.00
CA GLY A 435 -12.43 -14.96 -3.61
C GLY A 435 -12.59 -16.34 -2.99
N PHE A 436 -12.55 -16.36 -1.67
CA PHE A 436 -12.81 -17.55 -0.87
C PHE A 436 -13.26 -17.15 0.53
N THR A 437 -13.72 -18.13 1.29
CA THR A 437 -14.01 -17.99 2.71
C THR A 437 -13.22 -19.04 3.48
N LEU A 438 -12.67 -18.64 4.62
CA LEU A 438 -12.22 -19.57 5.65
C LEU A 438 -13.31 -19.65 6.73
N GLU A 439 -13.75 -20.86 7.03
CA GLU A 439 -14.77 -21.11 8.05
C GLU A 439 -14.15 -21.92 9.19
N ARG A 440 -14.18 -21.36 10.39
CA ARG A 440 -13.70 -22.04 11.61
C ARG A 440 -14.75 -23.06 12.04
N ARG A 441 -14.38 -24.33 12.13
CA ARG A 441 -15.16 -25.45 12.68
C ARG A 441 -15.14 -25.45 14.20
N THR A 442 -15.99 -26.26 14.82
CA THR A 442 -16.14 -26.33 16.28
C THR A 442 -14.89 -26.87 16.98
N ASP A 443 -14.11 -27.69 16.29
CA ASP A 443 -12.80 -28.23 16.71
C ASP A 443 -11.64 -27.23 16.55
N GLY A 444 -11.92 -26.01 16.08
CA GLY A 444 -10.92 -24.96 15.85
C GLY A 444 -10.15 -25.09 14.53
N ALA A 445 -10.36 -26.14 13.74
CA ALA A 445 -9.82 -26.22 12.40
C ALA A 445 -10.60 -25.29 11.45
N ASN A 446 -9.94 -24.65 10.50
CA ASN A 446 -10.59 -23.96 9.40
C ASN A 446 -10.71 -24.86 8.17
N ILE A 447 -11.72 -24.58 7.35
CA ILE A 447 -11.89 -25.13 6.00
C ILE A 447 -12.03 -23.96 5.03
N LEU A 448 -11.69 -24.19 3.76
CA LEU A 448 -11.81 -23.18 2.72
C LEU A 448 -12.95 -23.51 1.76
N ARG A 449 -13.78 -22.52 1.48
CA ARG A 449 -14.81 -22.58 0.43
C ARG A 449 -14.56 -21.48 -0.60
N GLU A 450 -14.58 -21.85 -1.88
CA GLU A 450 -14.59 -20.86 -2.96
C GLU A 450 -15.86 -20.02 -2.89
N ILE A 451 -15.82 -18.79 -3.42
CA ILE A 451 -17.04 -17.98 -3.56
C ILE A 451 -17.92 -18.55 -4.68
N ASP A 452 -19.24 -18.40 -4.51
CA ASP A 452 -20.22 -18.70 -5.55
C ASP A 452 -20.53 -17.47 -6.45
N GLU A 453 -19.99 -16.31 -6.07
CA GLU A 453 -20.17 -15.05 -6.80
C GLU A 453 -19.48 -15.12 -8.17
N PRO A 454 -20.14 -14.69 -9.26
CA PRO A 454 -19.53 -14.69 -10.59
C PRO A 454 -18.27 -13.84 -10.64
N THR A 455 -17.13 -14.46 -11.00
CA THR A 455 -15.86 -13.77 -11.24
C THR A 455 -15.65 -13.50 -12.72
N ILE A 456 -14.84 -12.49 -13.05
CA ILE A 456 -14.41 -12.26 -14.43
C ILE A 456 -13.48 -13.38 -14.92
N ALA A 457 -13.26 -13.43 -16.24
CA ALA A 457 -12.37 -14.40 -16.86
C ALA A 457 -10.91 -14.28 -16.38
N ALA A 458 -10.15 -15.35 -16.58
CA ALA A 458 -8.72 -15.39 -16.28
C ALA A 458 -7.97 -14.22 -16.95
N ARG A 459 -7.06 -13.61 -16.20
CA ARG A 459 -6.35 -12.41 -16.58
C ARG A 459 -4.93 -12.78 -17.00
N ARG A 460 -4.76 -13.16 -18.27
CA ARG A 460 -3.48 -13.57 -18.86
C ARG A 460 -3.21 -12.83 -20.16
N CYS A 461 -1.94 -12.68 -20.48
CA CYS A 461 -1.51 -12.26 -21.80
C CYS A 461 -1.61 -13.43 -22.80
N SER A 462 -1.93 -13.11 -24.05
CA SER A 462 -1.90 -14.01 -25.19
C SER A 462 -0.88 -13.47 -26.19
N GLY A 463 0.36 -13.94 -26.08
CA GLY A 463 1.48 -13.36 -26.81
C GLY A 463 1.70 -11.90 -26.40
N THR A 464 1.61 -10.98 -27.36
CA THR A 464 1.79 -9.54 -27.12
C THR A 464 0.51 -8.82 -26.71
N VAL A 465 -0.62 -9.52 -26.58
CA VAL A 465 -1.92 -8.94 -26.23
C VAL A 465 -2.23 -9.19 -24.76
N GLY A 466 -2.52 -8.14 -24.01
CA GLY A 466 -2.93 -8.21 -22.61
C GLY A 466 -4.41 -8.56 -22.43
N PRO A 467 -4.84 -8.85 -21.20
CA PRO A 467 -6.19 -9.34 -20.90
C PRO A 467 -7.32 -8.31 -21.14
N ASP A 468 -7.00 -7.03 -21.39
CA ASP A 468 -7.96 -5.99 -21.80
C ASP A 468 -7.93 -5.71 -23.32
N GLY A 469 -7.24 -6.53 -24.12
CA GLY A 469 -7.12 -6.38 -25.57
C GLY A 469 -6.05 -5.38 -26.03
N GLY A 470 -5.44 -4.64 -25.10
CA GLY A 470 -4.27 -3.78 -25.36
C GLY A 470 -2.96 -4.57 -25.43
N ALA A 471 -1.81 -3.87 -25.46
CA ALA A 471 -0.50 -4.52 -25.38
C ALA A 471 -0.30 -5.20 -24.01
N CYS A 472 0.32 -6.38 -24.00
CA CYS A 472 0.75 -7.04 -22.78
C CYS A 472 1.86 -6.22 -22.11
N VAL A 473 1.64 -5.80 -20.87
CA VAL A 473 2.60 -5.02 -20.07
C VAL A 473 3.43 -5.89 -19.12
N ALA A 474 3.11 -7.18 -19.01
CA ALA A 474 3.82 -8.13 -18.18
C ALA A 474 5.17 -8.53 -18.82
N ARG A 475 6.25 -8.53 -18.04
CA ARG A 475 7.61 -8.87 -18.50
C ARG A 475 8.19 -10.05 -17.70
N GLY A 476 8.95 -10.92 -18.37
CA GLY A 476 9.64 -12.05 -17.71
C GLY A 476 10.63 -11.60 -16.64
N LYS A 477 10.91 -12.49 -15.69
CA LYS A 477 11.77 -12.25 -14.53
C LYS A 477 12.96 -13.18 -14.42
#